data_AF-A0A3N4I408-F1
#
_entry.id   AF-A0A3N4I408-F1
#
_cell.length_a   1.000
_cell.length_b   1.000
_cell.length_c   1.000
_cell.angle_alpha   90.00
_cell.angle_beta   90.00
_cell.angle_gamma   90.00
#
_symmetry.space_group_name_H-M   'P 1'
#
loop_
_entity.id
_entity.type
_entity.pdbx_description
1 polymer ?
#
loop_
_entity_poly.entity_id
_entity_poly.type
_entity_poly.pdbx_seq_one_letter_code
_entity_poly.pdbx_strand_id
1 'polypeptide(L)'
;MTVAPVIPNEPVQINLKTTKQIPSTRNSISNNSSSITSAMGSTLSRIVAKKEKVLREKEKAPTTNGVTSPAATKPTNALTNGPAHSVAHPPVPHPAGYSPLAHARSPTLPIDLAQTGGNTIGDAITETLSEAHSKPVDLSAVRTFPLDYQLTYLAEGAANVIYRISAADGQELEPRYRQKLLRLRKALPSASPNHPAFESLQNRFWPLLPPGSTISTVLEHLPAGLIDRENARLKAMEATPGARKESRHGLYLAPDETFAFLLEDMTPHPLLANHTGPEVLVEFKPKWLVQSPSAPPNARRCRTCALRLRKLAQAKKKGKAVPKDILKSAYCPFDLESGDPDRVRKAVVKMLHGKGALKLPVGLPPLTEEQWEVLTTRTTTCLLQNDLIKKLAELQRDLDQQGLITTLQNYEEGSMAEEDLEGAVGKLATCMTLRDLTLFLKVDLHPEVTDAVKLRIGDLDLKSPGKGKADYWVRTEKVLIEEGWYTGGEDRSVLPDGVAGREEVESWCTL
;
A
#
# COMPACT_ATOMS: atom_id res chain seq x y z
N MET A 1 55.46 14.37 29.64
CA MET A 1 54.03 14.25 29.97
C MET A 1 53.55 12.93 29.37
N THR A 2 53.92 11.81 29.97
CA THR A 2 53.11 10.98 30.91
C THR A 2 51.82 10.45 30.29
N VAL A 3 51.98 9.27 29.69
CA VAL A 3 50.93 8.31 29.33
C VAL A 3 50.37 7.71 30.62
N ALA A 4 49.06 7.64 30.76
CA ALA A 4 48.36 6.96 31.85
C ALA A 4 47.68 5.68 31.34
N PRO A 5 47.53 4.63 32.18
CA PRO A 5 47.42 3.25 31.73
C PRO A 5 45.98 2.72 31.63
N VAL A 6 45.83 1.72 30.76
CA VAL A 6 44.63 0.88 30.55
C VAL A 6 44.45 -0.07 31.75
N ILE A 7 43.25 -0.07 32.33
CA ILE A 7 42.80 -1.04 33.34
C ILE A 7 41.93 -2.10 32.63
N PRO A 8 42.22 -3.41 32.74
CA PRO A 8 41.35 -4.46 32.24
C PRO A 8 40.24 -4.76 33.25
N ASN A 9 38.97 -4.68 32.83
CA ASN A 9 37.85 -5.20 33.61
C ASN A 9 37.60 -6.67 33.25
N GLU A 10 37.79 -7.54 34.23
CA GLU A 10 37.38 -8.95 34.19
C GLU A 10 35.85 -9.09 34.12
N PRO A 11 35.33 -10.13 33.46
CA PRO A 11 33.90 -10.37 33.35
C PRO A 11 33.33 -10.97 34.65
N VAL A 12 32.32 -10.29 35.20
CA VAL A 12 31.46 -10.80 36.27
C VAL A 12 30.65 -11.99 35.74
N GLN A 13 30.89 -13.18 36.31
CA GLN A 13 30.06 -14.36 36.08
C GLN A 13 28.68 -14.15 36.69
N ILE A 14 27.64 -14.11 35.84
CA ILE A 14 26.25 -14.21 36.28
C ILE A 14 25.71 -15.59 35.89
N ASN A 15 25.32 -16.33 36.91
CA ASN A 15 24.89 -17.72 36.89
C ASN A 15 23.50 -17.84 36.24
N LEU A 16 23.43 -18.44 35.04
CA LEU A 16 22.18 -18.71 34.33
C LEU A 16 21.49 -19.95 34.92
N LYS A 17 20.36 -19.74 35.60
CA LYS A 17 19.42 -20.81 35.96
C LYS A 17 18.64 -21.28 34.72
N THR A 18 19.03 -22.47 34.25
CA THR A 18 18.18 -23.55 33.70
C THR A 18 16.74 -23.20 33.33
N THR A 19 16.44 -23.20 32.03
CA THR A 19 15.09 -23.51 31.52
C THR A 19 15.17 -24.57 30.42
N LYS A 20 14.22 -25.50 30.49
CA LYS A 20 14.21 -26.88 29.97
C LYS A 20 14.33 -26.99 28.43
N GLN A 21 15.16 -27.96 28.02
CA GLN A 21 15.14 -28.57 26.69
C GLN A 21 13.81 -29.31 26.44
N ILE A 22 13.29 -29.22 25.22
CA ILE A 22 12.24 -30.10 24.68
C ILE A 22 12.84 -30.83 23.46
N PRO A 23 12.63 -32.16 23.29
CA PRO A 23 13.44 -32.98 22.39
C PRO A 23 13.08 -32.80 20.92
N SER A 24 14.11 -32.97 20.08
CA SER A 24 14.00 -33.09 18.63
C SER A 24 13.46 -34.46 18.24
N THR A 25 12.48 -34.48 17.34
CA THR A 25 12.13 -35.68 16.57
C THR A 25 12.49 -35.46 15.12
N ARG A 26 13.55 -36.16 14.69
CA ARG A 26 13.84 -36.45 13.28
C ARG A 26 12.67 -37.21 12.68
N ASN A 27 12.21 -36.80 11.50
CA ASN A 27 11.60 -37.72 10.54
C ASN A 27 12.07 -37.35 9.13
N SER A 28 12.81 -38.28 8.53
CA SER A 28 13.16 -38.35 7.13
C SER A 28 11.94 -38.74 6.30
N ILE A 29 11.56 -37.93 5.30
CA ILE A 29 10.71 -38.39 4.19
C ILE A 29 11.27 -37.84 2.87
N SER A 30 11.39 -38.78 1.94
CA SER A 30 11.93 -38.73 0.59
C SER A 30 11.17 -37.83 -0.38
N ASN A 31 11.90 -37.42 -1.42
CA ASN A 31 11.44 -36.78 -2.65
C ASN A 31 10.16 -37.39 -3.22
N ASN A 32 9.19 -36.53 -3.56
CA ASN A 32 8.36 -36.72 -4.75
C ASN A 32 7.85 -35.37 -5.27
N SER A 33 8.06 -35.16 -6.56
CA SER A 33 7.64 -34.02 -7.36
C SER A 33 6.15 -34.09 -7.69
N SER A 34 5.37 -33.11 -7.26
CA SER A 34 4.01 -32.87 -7.79
C SER A 34 3.47 -31.45 -7.47
N SER A 35 3.33 -30.67 -8.53
CA SER A 35 2.35 -29.60 -8.81
C SER A 35 2.19 -28.35 -7.93
N ILE A 36 2.35 -27.19 -8.58
CA ILE A 36 2.29 -25.80 -8.09
C ILE A 36 0.84 -25.30 -7.84
N THR A 37 -0.21 -26.08 -8.12
CA THR A 37 -1.60 -25.74 -7.73
C THR A 37 -1.94 -25.99 -6.25
N SER A 38 -1.00 -26.53 -5.46
CA SER A 38 -1.26 -27.02 -4.09
C SER A 38 -1.20 -25.94 -2.98
N ALA A 39 -0.51 -24.81 -3.17
CA ALA A 39 -0.27 -23.86 -2.07
C ALA A 39 -1.52 -23.01 -1.69
N MET A 40 -2.32 -22.60 -2.68
CA MET A 40 -3.60 -21.92 -2.44
C MET A 40 -4.70 -22.95 -2.10
N GLY A 41 -4.76 -24.07 -2.82
CA GLY A 41 -5.69 -25.18 -2.56
C GLY A 41 -5.53 -25.84 -1.18
N SER A 42 -4.32 -25.95 -0.63
CA SER A 42 -4.10 -26.56 0.70
C SER A 42 -4.44 -25.63 1.87
N THR A 43 -4.36 -24.32 1.67
CA THR A 43 -4.85 -23.33 2.64
C THR A 43 -6.39 -23.29 2.62
N LEU A 44 -6.99 -23.38 1.43
CA LEU A 44 -8.44 -23.47 1.21
C LEU A 44 -9.03 -24.77 1.79
N SER A 45 -8.39 -25.92 1.53
CA SER A 45 -8.82 -27.22 2.07
C SER A 45 -8.82 -27.27 3.59
N ARG A 46 -7.86 -26.60 4.25
CA ARG A 46 -7.84 -26.49 5.73
C ARG A 46 -8.92 -25.56 6.29
N ILE A 47 -9.35 -24.57 5.52
CA ILE A 47 -10.43 -23.65 5.91
C ILE A 47 -11.80 -24.32 5.71
N VAL A 48 -11.99 -25.04 4.60
CA VAL A 48 -13.19 -25.86 4.33
C VAL A 48 -13.35 -26.98 5.37
N ALA A 49 -12.28 -27.71 5.70
CA ALA A 49 -12.31 -28.74 6.74
C ALA A 49 -12.63 -28.18 8.14
N LYS A 50 -12.24 -26.94 8.43
CA LYS A 50 -12.59 -26.25 9.68
C LYS A 50 -14.05 -25.79 9.69
N LYS A 51 -14.60 -25.42 8.52
CA LYS A 51 -16.03 -25.07 8.32
C LYS A 51 -16.94 -26.29 8.49
N GLU A 52 -16.58 -27.45 7.92
CA GLU A 52 -17.33 -28.71 8.11
C GLU A 52 -17.37 -29.18 9.56
N LYS A 53 -16.27 -29.01 10.31
CA LYS A 53 -16.23 -29.36 11.74
C LYS A 53 -17.15 -28.47 12.58
N VAL A 54 -17.19 -27.16 12.31
CA VAL A 54 -18.05 -26.20 13.03
C VAL A 54 -19.54 -26.39 12.68
N LEU A 55 -19.87 -26.75 11.44
CA LEU A 55 -21.24 -27.09 11.04
C LEU A 55 -21.72 -28.39 11.70
N ARG A 56 -20.89 -29.44 11.75
CA ARG A 56 -21.21 -30.70 12.46
C ARG A 56 -21.35 -30.55 13.97
N GLU A 57 -20.69 -29.55 14.57
CA GLU A 57 -20.82 -29.23 16.00
C GLU A 57 -22.09 -28.41 16.30
N LYS A 58 -22.60 -27.63 15.34
CA LYS A 58 -23.88 -26.90 15.46
C LYS A 58 -25.12 -27.80 15.29
N GLU A 59 -25.02 -28.87 14.52
CA GLU A 59 -26.10 -29.86 14.35
C GLU A 59 -26.27 -30.81 15.55
N LYS A 60 -25.36 -30.78 16.53
CA LYS A 60 -25.39 -31.66 17.72
C LYS A 60 -25.91 -30.99 19.00
N ALA A 61 -26.40 -29.74 18.93
CA ALA A 61 -26.98 -29.08 20.10
C ALA A 61 -28.47 -29.45 20.27
N PRO A 62 -28.89 -29.98 21.44
CA PRO A 62 -30.28 -30.38 21.66
C PRO A 62 -31.20 -29.18 21.85
N THR A 63 -32.36 -29.23 21.18
CA THR A 63 -33.49 -28.31 21.34
C THR A 63 -34.21 -28.56 22.67
N THR A 64 -34.33 -27.53 23.51
CA THR A 64 -35.25 -27.54 24.66
C THR A 64 -36.31 -26.45 24.49
N ASN A 65 -37.56 -26.91 24.34
CA ASN A 65 -38.79 -26.14 24.40
C ASN A 65 -39.08 -25.64 25.82
N GLY A 66 -39.78 -24.50 25.96
CA GLY A 66 -40.31 -24.06 27.26
C GLY A 66 -40.95 -22.67 27.31
N VAL A 67 -42.13 -22.55 26.69
CA VAL A 67 -43.31 -21.70 27.01
C VAL A 67 -43.22 -20.66 28.16
N THR A 68 -43.57 -19.40 27.89
CA THR A 68 -44.79 -18.72 28.41
C THR A 68 -44.88 -17.26 27.91
N SER A 69 -46.06 -16.91 27.42
CA SER A 69 -46.54 -15.54 27.17
C SER A 69 -47.18 -15.00 28.47
N PRO A 70 -47.41 -13.67 28.64
CA PRO A 70 -48.72 -13.17 28.19
C PRO A 70 -48.79 -11.69 27.76
N ALA A 71 -49.94 -11.43 27.13
CA ALA A 71 -50.78 -10.23 27.21
C ALA A 71 -50.57 -9.11 26.19
N ALA A 72 -51.56 -9.06 25.29
CA ALA A 72 -51.88 -8.00 24.36
C ALA A 72 -52.60 -6.84 25.04
N THR A 73 -52.34 -5.61 24.56
CA THR A 73 -53.31 -4.51 24.54
C THR A 73 -53.04 -3.61 23.32
N LYS A 74 -54.07 -3.43 22.49
CA LYS A 74 -54.28 -2.40 21.46
C LYS A 74 -55.76 -1.99 21.62
N PRO A 75 -56.27 -0.93 20.97
CA PRO A 75 -55.70 0.39 20.68
C PRO A 75 -56.72 1.51 21.01
N THR A 76 -56.33 2.79 20.95
CA THR A 76 -57.30 3.89 20.82
C THR A 76 -56.84 4.94 19.81
N ASN A 77 -57.76 5.25 18.91
CA ASN A 77 -57.72 6.25 17.84
C ASN A 77 -57.57 7.68 18.35
N ALA A 78 -56.98 8.56 17.54
CA ALA A 78 -57.53 9.90 17.27
C ALA A 78 -56.95 10.49 15.97
N LEU A 79 -57.86 10.77 15.04
CA LEU A 79 -57.71 11.63 13.87
C LEU A 79 -57.62 13.10 14.27
N THR A 80 -56.85 13.92 13.54
CA THR A 80 -57.29 15.27 13.11
C THR A 80 -56.52 15.75 11.87
N ASN A 81 -57.26 16.40 10.98
CA ASN A 81 -56.95 16.85 9.62
C ASN A 81 -56.21 18.20 9.53
N GLY A 82 -55.30 18.31 8.54
CA GLY A 82 -55.04 19.40 7.55
C GLY A 82 -54.91 20.89 7.96
N PRO A 83 -54.64 21.82 7.00
CA PRO A 83 -54.40 21.64 5.55
C PRO A 83 -53.18 22.41 4.97
N ALA A 84 -52.95 22.15 3.67
CA ALA A 84 -52.02 22.81 2.78
C ALA A 84 -52.53 24.17 2.25
N HIS A 85 -51.63 25.04 1.80
CA HIS A 85 -51.93 26.15 0.88
C HIS A 85 -50.86 26.27 -0.22
N SER A 86 -51.32 26.17 -1.46
CA SER A 86 -50.65 26.64 -2.67
C SER A 86 -51.30 27.96 -3.11
N VAL A 87 -50.53 28.87 -3.71
CA VAL A 87 -51.04 29.99 -4.53
C VAL A 87 -50.05 30.27 -5.66
N ALA A 88 -50.57 30.51 -6.86
CA ALA A 88 -49.84 30.77 -8.10
C ALA A 88 -50.34 32.04 -8.84
N HIS A 89 -49.39 32.82 -9.40
CA HIS A 89 -49.40 33.75 -10.58
C HIS A 89 -50.31 35.02 -10.62
N PRO A 90 -50.15 36.04 -11.54
CA PRO A 90 -49.27 36.25 -12.74
C PRO A 90 -48.64 37.72 -12.84
N PRO A 91 -48.34 38.41 -14.01
CA PRO A 91 -46.96 38.82 -14.41
C PRO A 91 -46.70 40.27 -14.99
N VAL A 92 -45.43 40.58 -15.42
CA VAL A 92 -44.93 41.60 -16.44
C VAL A 92 -44.88 43.11 -16.03
N PRO A 93 -44.00 44.06 -16.52
CA PRO A 93 -43.04 44.09 -17.68
C PRO A 93 -41.56 44.54 -17.44
N HIS A 94 -40.75 44.36 -18.49
CA HIS A 94 -39.36 44.87 -18.74
C HIS A 94 -39.30 46.36 -19.15
N PRO A 95 -38.09 46.97 -19.15
CA PRO A 95 -37.38 47.16 -20.43
C PRO A 95 -35.84 46.95 -20.43
N ALA A 96 -35.39 46.38 -21.55
CA ALA A 96 -34.17 46.56 -22.35
C ALA A 96 -32.78 46.87 -21.74
N GLY A 97 -31.79 46.04 -22.13
CA GLY A 97 -30.45 46.52 -22.49
C GLY A 97 -29.29 45.59 -22.12
N TYR A 98 -28.56 45.12 -23.15
CA TYR A 98 -27.26 44.43 -23.15
C TYR A 98 -27.23 42.89 -23.07
N SER A 99 -26.62 42.32 -24.12
CA SER A 99 -26.42 40.90 -24.41
C SER A 99 -24.93 40.64 -24.66
N PRO A 100 -24.35 39.56 -24.12
CA PRO A 100 -23.15 38.93 -24.66
C PRO A 100 -23.39 37.47 -25.11
N LEU A 101 -22.77 37.12 -26.24
CA LEU A 101 -22.77 35.81 -26.94
C LEU A 101 -22.17 34.69 -26.06
N ALA A 102 -23.01 33.72 -25.64
CA ALA A 102 -23.18 32.36 -26.19
C ALA A 102 -22.07 31.32 -25.89
N HIS A 103 -22.27 30.55 -24.81
CA HIS A 103 -21.74 29.20 -24.64
C HIS A 103 -22.87 28.18 -24.80
N ALA A 104 -22.73 27.29 -25.78
CA ALA A 104 -23.69 26.24 -26.09
C ALA A 104 -23.68 25.17 -25.00
N ARG A 105 -24.85 24.92 -24.40
CA ARG A 105 -25.15 23.75 -23.57
C ARG A 105 -25.59 22.61 -24.49
N SER A 106 -24.93 21.45 -24.40
CA SER A 106 -25.38 20.22 -25.04
C SER A 106 -26.58 19.60 -24.30
N PRO A 107 -27.52 18.94 -25.01
CA PRO A 107 -28.72 18.36 -24.43
C PRO A 107 -28.46 16.96 -23.83
N THR A 108 -29.09 16.69 -22.69
CA THR A 108 -29.27 15.37 -22.10
C THR A 108 -30.25 14.54 -22.93
N LEU A 109 -29.80 13.38 -23.41
CA LEU A 109 -30.67 12.32 -23.94
C LEU A 109 -30.62 11.09 -23.00
N PRO A 110 -31.73 10.35 -22.87
CA PRO A 110 -31.80 9.15 -22.04
C PRO A 110 -31.05 7.99 -22.72
N ILE A 111 -30.22 7.27 -21.95
CA ILE A 111 -29.52 6.08 -22.43
C ILE A 111 -30.48 4.89 -22.34
N ASP A 112 -30.90 4.43 -23.50
CA ASP A 112 -31.60 3.16 -23.69
C ASP A 112 -30.57 2.01 -23.65
N LEU A 113 -30.77 1.04 -22.77
CA LEU A 113 -29.95 -0.17 -22.69
C LEU A 113 -30.32 -1.09 -23.86
N ALA A 114 -29.66 -0.90 -25.00
CA ALA A 114 -29.66 -1.86 -26.09
C ALA A 114 -28.26 -2.44 -26.31
N GLN A 115 -28.20 -3.76 -26.25
CA GLN A 115 -27.04 -4.62 -26.44
C GLN A 115 -26.29 -4.27 -27.72
N THR A 116 -25.06 -3.78 -27.56
CA THR A 116 -24.01 -3.91 -28.57
C THR A 116 -22.78 -4.45 -27.88
N GLY A 117 -22.31 -5.62 -28.32
CA GLY A 117 -21.14 -6.30 -27.78
C GLY A 117 -19.88 -5.50 -28.09
N GLY A 118 -19.37 -4.80 -27.08
CA GLY A 118 -18.04 -4.21 -27.08
C GLY A 118 -17.28 -4.75 -25.87
N ASN A 119 -16.13 -5.38 -26.12
CA ASN A 119 -15.20 -5.78 -25.06
C ASN A 119 -14.95 -4.58 -24.14
N THR A 120 -15.35 -4.69 -22.89
CA THR A 120 -15.08 -3.66 -21.90
C THR A 120 -13.60 -3.72 -21.53
N ILE A 121 -13.01 -2.61 -21.08
CA ILE A 121 -11.61 -2.58 -20.59
C ILE A 121 -11.40 -3.61 -19.45
N GLY A 122 -12.46 -3.91 -18.68
CA GLY A 122 -12.45 -4.99 -17.68
C GLY A 122 -12.24 -6.38 -18.27
N ASP A 123 -12.73 -6.64 -19.49
CA ASP A 123 -12.49 -7.88 -20.22
C ASP A 123 -11.02 -7.96 -20.66
N ALA A 124 -10.44 -6.85 -21.13
CA ALA A 124 -9.03 -6.78 -21.53
C ALA A 124 -8.06 -6.99 -20.35
N ILE A 125 -8.37 -6.51 -19.14
CA ILE A 125 -7.56 -6.78 -17.95
C ILE A 125 -7.67 -8.24 -17.52
N THR A 126 -8.88 -8.80 -17.62
CA THR A 126 -9.11 -10.23 -17.32
C THR A 126 -8.35 -11.10 -18.30
N GLU A 127 -8.42 -10.77 -19.59
CA GLU A 127 -7.65 -11.39 -20.66
C GLU A 127 -6.14 -11.27 -20.39
N THR A 128 -5.62 -10.06 -20.15
CA THR A 128 -4.20 -9.83 -19.82
C THR A 128 -3.74 -10.66 -18.62
N LEU A 129 -4.53 -10.71 -17.54
CA LEU A 129 -4.20 -11.51 -16.36
C LEU A 129 -4.33 -13.02 -16.64
N SER A 130 -5.26 -13.45 -17.49
CA SER A 130 -5.45 -14.85 -17.88
C SER A 130 -4.35 -15.33 -18.83
N GLU A 131 -3.96 -14.52 -19.82
CA GLU A 131 -2.84 -14.78 -20.74
C GLU A 131 -1.49 -14.77 -20.00
N ALA A 132 -1.37 -13.95 -18.96
CA ALA A 132 -0.19 -13.94 -18.11
C ALA A 132 -0.12 -15.14 -17.14
N HIS A 133 -1.18 -15.96 -17.01
CA HIS A 133 -1.06 -17.22 -16.28
C HIS A 133 -0.06 -18.14 -16.98
N SER A 134 0.81 -18.73 -16.17
CA SER A 134 1.61 -19.92 -16.51
C SER A 134 2.91 -19.71 -17.30
N LYS A 135 3.58 -18.55 -17.18
CA LYS A 135 5.03 -18.52 -17.43
C LYS A 135 5.78 -18.84 -16.13
N PRO A 136 6.20 -20.10 -15.92
CA PRO A 136 7.05 -20.42 -14.77
C PRO A 136 8.34 -19.61 -14.87
N VAL A 137 8.86 -19.21 -13.73
CA VAL A 137 10.20 -18.61 -13.67
C VAL A 137 11.19 -19.69 -14.08
N ASP A 138 12.03 -19.39 -15.07
CA ASP A 138 13.13 -20.28 -15.43
C ASP A 138 14.20 -20.23 -14.33
N LEU A 139 14.07 -21.12 -13.36
CA LEU A 139 15.00 -21.24 -12.23
C LEU A 139 16.40 -21.67 -12.70
N SER A 140 16.56 -22.27 -13.88
CA SER A 140 17.88 -22.67 -14.40
C SER A 140 18.73 -21.47 -14.81
N ALA A 141 18.10 -20.34 -15.15
CA ALA A 141 18.76 -19.08 -15.47
C ALA A 141 19.05 -18.22 -14.22
N VAL A 142 18.51 -18.59 -13.05
CA VAL A 142 18.72 -17.87 -11.80
C VAL A 142 20.12 -18.15 -11.26
N ARG A 143 20.88 -17.08 -11.02
CA ARG A 143 22.25 -17.17 -10.51
C ARG A 143 22.29 -17.14 -9.00
N THR A 144 23.37 -17.69 -8.44
CA THR A 144 23.66 -17.59 -7.00
C THR A 144 24.42 -16.31 -6.70
N PHE A 145 23.92 -15.56 -5.73
CA PHE A 145 24.58 -14.36 -5.22
C PHE A 145 25.94 -14.71 -4.59
N PRO A 146 27.01 -13.91 -4.78
CA PRO A 146 28.32 -14.22 -4.23
C PRO A 146 28.37 -14.09 -2.70
N LEU A 147 28.88 -15.11 -2.01
CA LEU A 147 28.96 -15.09 -0.55
C LEU A 147 30.03 -14.12 -0.02
N ASP A 148 31.09 -13.87 -0.78
CA ASP A 148 32.20 -12.99 -0.43
C ASP A 148 31.84 -11.49 -0.49
N TYR A 149 30.73 -11.14 -1.12
CA TYR A 149 30.25 -9.76 -1.16
C TYR A 149 29.82 -9.26 0.22
N GLN A 150 30.21 -8.03 0.50
CA GLN A 150 29.86 -7.35 1.71
C GLN A 150 28.50 -6.68 1.56
N LEU A 151 27.66 -6.86 2.58
CA LEU A 151 26.35 -6.26 2.68
C LEU A 151 26.35 -5.18 3.76
N THR A 152 25.99 -3.96 3.39
CA THR A 152 25.83 -2.84 4.31
C THR A 152 24.35 -2.55 4.48
N TYR A 153 23.85 -2.59 5.72
CA TYR A 153 22.46 -2.29 6.04
C TYR A 153 22.08 -0.88 5.53
N LEU A 154 21.04 -0.80 4.71
CA LEU A 154 20.56 0.47 4.14
C LEU A 154 19.23 0.89 4.76
N ALA A 155 18.24 0.00 4.73
CA ALA A 155 16.89 0.29 5.21
C ALA A 155 16.15 -1.00 5.57
N GLU A 156 15.10 -0.90 6.39
CA GLU A 156 14.20 -2.02 6.62
C GLU A 156 12.73 -1.63 6.70
N GLY A 157 11.90 -2.45 6.07
CA GLY A 157 10.45 -2.39 6.15
C GLY A 157 9.91 -3.29 7.25
N ALA A 158 8.60 -3.58 7.21
CA ALA A 158 8.02 -4.60 8.07
C ALA A 158 8.50 -6.00 7.68
N ALA A 159 8.53 -6.32 6.39
CA ALA A 159 8.78 -7.68 5.88
C ALA A 159 10.17 -7.91 5.29
N ASN A 160 10.94 -6.86 5.02
CA ASN A 160 12.19 -6.98 4.28
C ASN A 160 13.28 -6.08 4.87
N VAL A 161 14.54 -6.46 4.64
CA VAL A 161 15.73 -5.63 4.86
C VAL A 161 16.42 -5.40 3.51
N ILE A 162 16.89 -4.19 3.28
CA ILE A 162 17.58 -3.76 2.06
C ILE A 162 19.04 -3.48 2.40
N TYR A 163 19.95 -3.99 1.59
CA TYR A 163 21.39 -3.85 1.74
C TYR A 163 22.00 -3.19 0.51
N ARG A 164 23.01 -2.33 0.74
CA ARG A 164 23.97 -1.97 -0.30
C ARG A 164 24.96 -3.11 -0.48
N ILE A 165 25.39 -3.32 -1.71
CA ILE A 165 26.33 -4.36 -2.09
C ILE A 165 27.68 -3.69 -2.33
N SER A 166 28.74 -4.22 -1.72
CA SER A 166 30.12 -3.84 -2.00
C SER A 166 30.97 -5.09 -2.20
N ALA A 167 31.98 -4.97 -3.06
CA ALA A 167 32.96 -6.03 -3.23
C ALA A 167 33.85 -6.15 -1.98
N ALA A 168 34.53 -7.29 -1.83
CA ALA A 168 35.59 -7.42 -0.84
C ALA A 168 36.78 -6.50 -1.17
N ASP A 169 37.62 -6.22 -0.18
CA ASP A 169 38.77 -5.32 -0.34
C ASP A 169 39.66 -5.77 -1.52
N GLY A 170 39.94 -4.84 -2.43
CA GLY A 170 40.76 -5.09 -3.62
C GLY A 170 40.06 -5.79 -4.79
N GLN A 171 38.76 -6.10 -4.69
CA GLN A 171 37.96 -6.65 -5.78
C GLN A 171 37.02 -5.62 -6.39
N GLU A 172 36.69 -5.78 -7.68
CA GLU A 172 35.62 -5.03 -8.31
C GLU A 172 34.29 -5.79 -8.22
N LEU A 173 33.19 -5.04 -8.06
CA LEU A 173 31.86 -5.59 -8.26
C LEU A 173 31.68 -5.96 -9.73
N GLU A 174 31.15 -7.17 -9.98
CA GLU A 174 30.72 -7.52 -11.33
C GLU A 174 29.69 -6.51 -11.84
N PRO A 175 29.68 -6.17 -13.13
CA PRO A 175 28.79 -5.16 -13.69
C PRO A 175 27.32 -5.32 -13.32
N ARG A 176 26.84 -6.56 -13.18
CA ARG A 176 25.44 -6.88 -12.82
C ARG A 176 25.02 -6.41 -11.42
N TYR A 177 25.97 -6.29 -10.49
CA TYR A 177 25.72 -5.88 -9.10
C TYR A 177 25.99 -4.39 -8.86
N ARG A 178 26.60 -3.71 -9.85
CA ARG A 178 26.81 -2.25 -9.80
C ARG A 178 25.44 -1.55 -9.83
N GLN A 179 25.27 -0.54 -8.98
CA GLN A 179 24.01 0.21 -8.84
C GLN A 179 22.80 -0.70 -8.55
N LYS A 180 23.04 -1.76 -7.76
CA LYS A 180 22.01 -2.65 -7.26
C LYS A 180 22.00 -2.71 -5.74
N LEU A 181 20.83 -3.05 -5.21
CA LEU A 181 20.60 -3.32 -3.80
C LEU A 181 20.14 -4.76 -3.63
N LEU A 182 20.47 -5.39 -2.51
CA LEU A 182 19.99 -6.72 -2.16
C LEU A 182 18.84 -6.60 -1.16
N ARG A 183 17.67 -7.15 -1.50
CA ARG A 183 16.52 -7.26 -0.60
C ARG A 183 16.41 -8.68 -0.06
N LEU A 184 16.46 -8.80 1.26
CA LEU A 184 16.30 -10.06 1.99
C LEU A 184 15.00 -10.06 2.80
N ARG A 185 14.30 -11.20 2.81
CA ARG A 185 13.01 -11.35 3.48
C ARG A 185 13.20 -11.65 4.96
N LYS A 186 12.34 -11.05 5.81
CA LYS A 186 12.24 -11.35 7.24
C LYS A 186 11.30 -12.52 7.53
N ALA A 187 11.54 -13.19 8.65
CA ALA A 187 10.76 -14.31 9.17
C ALA A 187 9.36 -13.85 9.68
N LEU A 188 8.54 -13.29 8.79
CA LEU A 188 7.18 -12.91 9.08
C LEU A 188 6.19 -13.93 8.49
N PRO A 189 5.27 -14.48 9.29
CA PRO A 189 4.25 -15.40 8.78
C PRO A 189 3.40 -14.81 7.66
N SER A 190 3.19 -13.48 7.63
CA SER A 190 2.38 -12.81 6.62
C SER A 190 3.16 -12.45 5.35
N ALA A 191 4.47 -12.63 5.30
CA ALA A 191 5.28 -12.32 4.13
C ALA A 191 5.36 -13.53 3.19
N SER A 192 5.16 -13.31 1.89
CA SER A 192 5.40 -14.34 0.88
C SER A 192 6.90 -14.62 0.75
N PRO A 193 7.34 -15.88 0.55
CA PRO A 193 8.69 -16.17 0.09
C PRO A 193 9.00 -15.45 -1.22
N ASN A 194 10.29 -15.21 -1.49
CA ASN A 194 10.72 -14.37 -2.60
C ASN A 194 10.38 -14.97 -3.98
N HIS A 195 10.50 -16.28 -4.17
CA HIS A 195 10.18 -16.90 -5.47
C HIS A 195 8.69 -16.72 -5.87
N PRO A 196 7.68 -17.09 -5.05
CA PRO A 196 6.27 -16.80 -5.37
C PRO A 196 5.95 -15.29 -5.47
N ALA A 197 6.67 -14.45 -4.72
CA ALA A 197 6.53 -13.00 -4.83
C ALA A 197 7.04 -12.51 -6.20
N PHE A 198 8.12 -13.08 -6.72
CA PHE A 198 8.66 -12.77 -8.04
C PHE A 198 7.73 -13.26 -9.16
N GLU A 199 7.17 -14.47 -9.04
CA GLU A 199 6.13 -14.97 -9.95
C GLU A 199 4.94 -14.00 -10.00
N SER A 200 4.54 -13.44 -8.84
CA SER A 200 3.48 -12.43 -8.79
C SER A 200 3.89 -11.13 -9.51
N LEU A 201 5.14 -10.67 -9.37
CA LEU A 201 5.62 -9.50 -10.13
C LEU A 201 5.52 -9.76 -11.63
N GLN A 202 6.05 -10.91 -12.07
CA GLN A 202 6.17 -11.27 -13.47
C GLN A 202 4.83 -11.52 -14.16
N ASN A 203 3.95 -12.28 -13.51
CA ASN A 203 2.74 -12.79 -14.14
C ASN A 203 1.50 -11.94 -13.80
N ARG A 204 1.60 -10.99 -12.87
CA ARG A 204 0.44 -10.17 -12.47
C ARG A 204 0.67 -8.67 -12.59
N PHE A 205 1.84 -8.16 -12.21
CA PHE A 205 2.05 -6.71 -12.17
C PHE A 205 2.73 -6.16 -13.43
N TRP A 206 3.81 -6.78 -13.92
CA TRP A 206 4.48 -6.30 -15.14
C TRP A 206 3.57 -6.24 -16.39
N PRO A 207 2.64 -7.18 -16.62
CA PRO A 207 1.72 -7.09 -17.76
C PRO A 207 0.75 -5.90 -17.67
N LEU A 208 0.42 -5.45 -16.45
CA LEU A 208 -0.53 -4.36 -16.23
C LEU A 208 0.10 -2.96 -16.29
N LEU A 209 1.42 -2.88 -16.12
CA LEU A 209 2.15 -1.64 -15.93
C LEU A 209 3.00 -1.30 -17.16
N PRO A 210 3.23 -0.01 -17.46
CA PRO A 210 4.09 0.38 -18.57
C PRO A 210 5.49 -0.25 -18.45
N PRO A 211 6.09 -0.76 -19.54
CA PRO A 211 7.44 -1.33 -19.50
C PRO A 211 8.46 -0.36 -18.90
N GLY A 212 9.34 -0.86 -18.04
CA GLY A 212 10.36 -0.04 -17.37
C GLY A 212 9.84 0.90 -16.27
N SER A 213 8.54 0.91 -15.97
CA SER A 213 7.97 1.73 -14.90
C SER A 213 8.18 1.18 -13.49
N THR A 214 8.52 -0.11 -13.34
CA THR A 214 8.82 -0.72 -12.03
C THR A 214 10.31 -0.71 -11.74
N ILE A 215 10.70 -0.66 -10.45
CA ILE A 215 12.06 -0.94 -10.01
C ILE A 215 12.51 -2.26 -10.63
N SER A 216 13.59 -2.22 -11.42
CA SER A 216 14.14 -3.43 -12.02
C SER A 216 14.49 -4.42 -10.91
N THR A 217 13.85 -5.58 -10.97
CA THR A 217 13.94 -6.63 -9.95
C THR A 217 14.36 -7.92 -10.62
N VAL A 218 15.39 -8.56 -10.07
CA VAL A 218 15.91 -9.86 -10.53
C VAL A 218 15.93 -10.83 -9.36
N LEU A 219 15.52 -12.07 -9.60
CA LEU A 219 15.60 -13.15 -8.62
C LEU A 219 17.03 -13.73 -8.61
N GLU A 220 17.58 -13.95 -7.42
CA GLU A 220 18.87 -14.66 -7.25
C GLU A 220 18.78 -15.71 -6.16
N HIS A 221 19.52 -16.82 -6.32
CA HIS A 221 19.71 -17.81 -5.28
C HIS A 221 20.59 -17.24 -4.16
N LEU A 222 20.22 -17.54 -2.93
CA LEU A 222 21.02 -17.22 -1.76
C LEU A 222 22.09 -18.29 -1.54
N PRO A 223 23.36 -17.90 -1.36
CA PRO A 223 24.39 -18.86 -0.96
C PRO A 223 24.17 -19.30 0.49
N ALA A 224 24.56 -20.53 0.79
CA ALA A 224 24.50 -21.06 2.15
C ALA A 224 25.29 -20.18 3.13
N GLY A 225 24.74 -19.97 4.32
CA GLY A 225 25.37 -19.18 5.38
C GLY A 225 25.19 -17.65 5.28
N LEU A 226 24.71 -17.10 4.16
CA LEU A 226 24.48 -15.65 4.05
C LEU A 226 23.41 -15.17 5.03
N ILE A 227 22.29 -15.89 5.13
CA ILE A 227 21.21 -15.54 6.07
C ILE A 227 21.68 -15.58 7.51
N ASP A 228 22.45 -16.61 7.88
CA ASP A 228 23.00 -16.74 9.25
C ASP A 228 23.97 -15.61 9.57
N ARG A 229 24.86 -15.27 8.62
CA ARG A 229 25.81 -14.16 8.74
C ARG A 229 25.09 -12.82 8.95
N GLU A 230 24.11 -12.50 8.10
CA GLU A 230 23.39 -11.23 8.23
C GLU A 230 22.47 -11.21 9.46
N ASN A 231 21.91 -12.34 9.87
CA ASN A 231 21.17 -12.44 11.13
C ASN A 231 22.06 -12.21 12.36
N ALA A 232 23.30 -12.70 12.36
CA ALA A 232 24.27 -12.40 13.42
C ALA A 232 24.60 -10.90 13.47
N ARG A 233 24.75 -10.26 12.30
CA ARG A 233 24.97 -8.80 12.21
C ARG A 233 23.77 -8.00 12.70
N LEU A 234 22.55 -8.38 12.32
CA LEU A 234 21.34 -7.72 12.82
C LEU A 234 21.24 -7.79 14.35
N LYS A 235 21.58 -8.93 14.97
CA LYS A 235 21.65 -9.07 16.43
C LYS A 235 22.73 -8.18 17.04
N ALA A 236 23.91 -8.12 16.44
CA ALA A 236 24.99 -7.24 16.91
C ALA A 236 24.58 -5.76 16.82
N MET A 237 23.87 -5.35 15.77
CA MET A 237 23.36 -3.98 15.62
C MET A 237 22.36 -3.60 16.70
N GLU A 238 21.61 -4.55 17.26
CA GLU A 238 20.67 -4.28 18.37
C GLU A 238 21.39 -3.88 19.66
N ALA A 239 22.66 -4.25 19.82
CA ALA A 239 23.48 -3.84 20.97
C ALA A 239 23.95 -2.38 20.89
N THR A 240 23.90 -1.77 19.70
CA THR A 240 24.33 -0.37 19.47
C THR A 240 23.11 0.55 19.40
N PRO A 241 22.92 1.48 20.35
CA PRO A 241 21.78 2.40 20.34
C PRO A 241 21.68 3.16 19.01
N GLY A 242 20.49 3.13 18.40
CA GLY A 242 20.20 3.83 17.14
C GLY A 242 20.68 3.15 15.86
N ALA A 243 21.54 2.12 15.93
CA ALA A 243 22.01 1.41 14.72
C ALA A 243 20.89 0.62 14.03
N ARG A 244 19.94 0.10 14.81
CA ARG A 244 18.70 -0.51 14.33
C ARG A 244 17.51 0.03 15.11
N LYS A 245 16.43 0.38 14.42
CA LYS A 245 15.22 0.93 15.04
C LYS A 245 14.62 -0.08 16.02
N GLU A 246 14.43 0.31 17.28
CA GLU A 246 13.92 -0.56 18.37
C GLU A 246 12.64 -1.32 18.00
N SER A 247 11.70 -0.68 17.29
CA SER A 247 10.47 -1.32 16.81
C SER A 247 10.68 -2.51 15.84
N ARG A 248 11.93 -2.79 15.46
CA ARG A 248 12.35 -3.86 14.56
C ARG A 248 13.18 -4.93 15.25
N HIS A 249 13.56 -4.71 16.51
CA HIS A 249 14.38 -5.66 17.27
C HIS A 249 13.66 -7.00 17.43
N GLY A 250 14.45 -8.09 17.46
CA GLY A 250 13.92 -9.44 17.65
C GLY A 250 13.24 -10.05 16.41
N LEU A 251 13.20 -9.33 15.28
CA LEU A 251 12.69 -9.85 14.01
C LEU A 251 13.83 -9.92 12.97
N TYR A 252 14.17 -11.11 12.50
CA TYR A 252 15.35 -11.38 11.67
C TYR A 252 14.98 -11.93 10.29
N LEU A 253 15.98 -12.16 9.45
CA LEU A 253 15.82 -12.77 8.12
C LEU A 253 15.33 -14.21 8.24
N ALA A 254 14.53 -14.63 7.26
CA ALA A 254 13.92 -15.95 7.26
C ALA A 254 14.96 -17.05 6.94
N PRO A 255 15.20 -18.02 7.83
CA PRO A 255 16.26 -19.03 7.66
C PRO A 255 15.94 -20.05 6.55
N ASP A 256 14.67 -20.16 6.16
CA ASP A 256 14.19 -21.04 5.10
C ASP A 256 14.17 -20.37 3.71
N GLU A 257 14.52 -19.09 3.62
CA GLU A 257 14.54 -18.38 2.35
C GLU A 257 15.77 -18.77 1.52
N THR A 258 15.52 -19.17 0.28
CA THR A 258 16.56 -19.61 -0.67
C THR A 258 16.78 -18.61 -1.80
N PHE A 259 15.97 -17.55 -1.86
CA PHE A 259 16.08 -16.52 -2.88
C PHE A 259 16.16 -15.10 -2.30
N ALA A 260 16.76 -14.19 -3.06
CA ALA A 260 16.79 -12.76 -2.80
C ALA A 260 16.30 -11.99 -4.02
N PHE A 261 15.95 -10.72 -3.81
CA PHE A 261 15.75 -9.79 -4.92
C PHE A 261 16.96 -8.88 -5.06
N LEU A 262 17.52 -8.84 -6.27
CA LEU A 262 18.45 -7.82 -6.70
C LEU A 262 17.66 -6.67 -7.34
N LEU A 263 17.69 -5.52 -6.70
CA LEU A 263 16.89 -4.34 -7.04
C LEU A 263 17.76 -3.26 -7.68
N GLU A 264 17.21 -2.51 -8.63
CA GLU A 264 17.76 -1.21 -9.05
C GLU A 264 17.94 -0.27 -7.86
N ASP A 265 19.12 0.34 -7.75
CA ASP A 265 19.42 1.33 -6.72
C ASP A 265 18.82 2.70 -7.12
N MET A 266 17.77 3.10 -6.41
CA MET A 266 17.13 4.43 -6.54
C MET A 266 17.64 5.43 -5.49
N THR A 267 18.63 5.08 -4.67
CA THR A 267 19.14 6.00 -3.64
C THR A 267 19.84 7.21 -4.26
N PRO A 268 19.74 8.39 -3.63
CA PRO A 268 20.39 9.59 -4.13
C PRO A 268 21.90 9.46 -3.98
N HIS A 269 22.65 9.83 -5.02
CA HIS A 269 24.10 9.89 -4.97
C HIS A 269 24.56 11.36 -4.82
N PRO A 270 25.50 11.67 -3.91
CA PRO A 270 25.92 13.04 -3.66
C PRO A 270 26.54 13.69 -4.90
N LEU A 271 27.30 12.92 -5.70
CA LEU A 271 27.93 13.32 -6.96
C LEU A 271 28.22 12.04 -7.75
N LEU A 272 27.55 11.75 -8.87
CA LEU A 272 28.15 10.83 -9.84
C LEU A 272 29.11 11.66 -10.69
N ALA A 273 30.25 11.11 -11.07
CA ALA A 273 31.31 11.80 -11.81
C ALA A 273 30.84 12.45 -13.14
N ASN A 274 29.62 12.16 -13.59
CA ASN A 274 29.02 12.64 -14.83
C ASN A 274 27.78 13.54 -14.63
N HIS A 275 27.38 13.85 -13.38
CA HIS A 275 26.28 14.78 -13.09
C HIS A 275 26.83 16.07 -12.50
N THR A 276 26.32 17.20 -12.99
CA THR A 276 26.75 18.55 -12.60
C THR A 276 26.05 19.06 -11.33
N GLY A 277 25.08 18.33 -10.76
CA GLY A 277 24.41 18.68 -9.50
C GLY A 277 23.97 17.49 -8.64
N PRO A 278 23.46 17.75 -7.42
CA PRO A 278 23.06 16.70 -6.48
C PRO A 278 21.75 16.03 -6.90
N GLU A 279 21.68 14.71 -6.73
CA GLU A 279 20.43 13.95 -6.86
C GLU A 279 19.71 13.86 -5.51
N VAL A 280 18.39 13.92 -5.52
CA VAL A 280 17.54 13.61 -4.36
C VAL A 280 16.54 12.51 -4.70
N LEU A 281 16.04 11.81 -3.68
CA LEU A 281 15.01 10.79 -3.86
C LEU A 281 13.72 11.25 -3.19
N VAL A 282 12.64 11.31 -3.96
CA VAL A 282 11.28 11.48 -3.49
C VAL A 282 10.60 10.12 -3.48
N GLU A 283 10.06 9.71 -2.33
CA GLU A 283 9.27 8.49 -2.20
C GLU A 283 7.90 8.77 -1.58
N PHE A 284 6.84 8.23 -2.19
CA PHE A 284 5.49 8.37 -1.65
C PHE A 284 4.57 7.25 -2.13
N LYS A 285 3.41 7.11 -1.48
CA LYS A 285 2.41 6.12 -1.86
C LYS A 285 1.17 6.83 -2.42
N PRO A 286 0.80 6.67 -3.71
CA PRO A 286 -0.29 7.42 -4.33
C PRO A 286 -1.65 7.19 -3.67
N LYS A 287 -1.83 6.05 -2.98
CA LYS A 287 -3.06 5.64 -2.29
C LYS A 287 -4.21 5.38 -3.26
N TRP A 288 -5.43 5.65 -2.81
CA TRP A 288 -6.67 5.45 -3.53
C TRP A 288 -6.88 6.63 -4.48
N LEU A 289 -6.54 6.43 -5.76
CA LEU A 289 -6.62 7.44 -6.81
C LEU A 289 -8.04 7.60 -7.34
N VAL A 290 -8.91 6.62 -7.09
CA VAL A 290 -10.36 6.66 -7.37
C VAL A 290 -11.17 6.46 -6.10
N GLN A 291 -12.44 6.87 -6.13
CA GLN A 291 -13.34 6.70 -4.98
C GLN A 291 -13.59 5.23 -4.69
N SER A 292 -13.73 4.90 -3.40
CA SER A 292 -14.15 3.56 -3.01
C SER A 292 -15.56 3.30 -3.55
N PRO A 293 -15.83 2.17 -4.22
CA PRO A 293 -17.19 1.83 -4.62
C PRO A 293 -18.15 1.68 -3.44
N SER A 294 -17.63 1.42 -2.24
CA SER A 294 -18.41 1.36 -1.01
C SER A 294 -18.65 2.73 -0.36
N ALA A 295 -18.09 3.82 -0.90
CA ALA A 295 -18.33 5.16 -0.38
C ALA A 295 -19.80 5.58 -0.59
N PRO A 296 -20.43 6.29 0.35
CA PRO A 296 -21.79 6.78 0.19
C PRO A 296 -21.93 7.72 -1.03
N PRO A 297 -23.09 7.80 -1.70
CA PRO A 297 -23.30 8.69 -2.84
C PRO A 297 -23.07 10.17 -2.54
N ASN A 298 -23.28 10.58 -1.28
CA ASN A 298 -23.03 11.94 -0.79
C ASN A 298 -21.64 12.10 -0.14
N ALA A 299 -20.70 11.20 -0.41
CA ALA A 299 -19.32 11.33 0.06
C ALA A 299 -18.74 12.66 -0.41
N ARG A 300 -18.13 13.39 0.52
CA ARG A 300 -17.41 14.64 0.27
C ARG A 300 -15.91 14.43 0.23
N ARG A 301 -15.40 13.35 0.84
CA ARG A 301 -13.97 13.06 0.93
C ARG A 301 -13.63 11.78 0.17
N CYS A 302 -12.41 11.70 -0.35
CA CYS A 302 -11.86 10.41 -0.77
C CYS A 302 -11.59 9.53 0.47
N ARG A 303 -11.48 8.22 0.25
CA ARG A 303 -11.15 7.25 1.32
C ARG A 303 -9.90 7.60 2.11
N THR A 304 -8.85 8.08 1.44
CA THR A 304 -7.57 8.41 2.08
C THR A 304 -7.73 9.58 3.07
N CYS A 305 -8.49 10.61 2.70
CA CYS A 305 -8.77 11.75 3.56
C CYS A 305 -9.67 11.36 4.73
N ALA A 306 -10.74 10.59 4.49
CA ALA A 306 -11.61 10.05 5.53
C ALA A 306 -10.82 9.21 6.56
N LEU A 307 -9.98 8.28 6.09
CA LEU A 307 -9.15 7.45 6.95
C LEU A 307 -8.10 8.25 7.74
N ARG A 308 -7.54 9.30 7.15
CA ARG A 308 -6.59 10.18 7.82
C ARG A 308 -7.25 10.88 9.01
N LEU A 309 -8.41 11.47 8.82
CA LEU A 309 -9.16 12.15 9.89
C LEU A 309 -9.53 11.19 11.02
N ARG A 310 -10.05 10.02 10.67
CA ARG A 310 -10.34 8.98 11.66
C ARG A 310 -9.11 8.59 12.48
N LYS A 311 -7.94 8.44 11.86
CA LYS A 311 -6.70 8.12 12.57
C LYS A 311 -6.26 9.25 13.50
N LEU A 312 -6.50 10.51 13.14
CA LEU A 312 -6.23 11.66 14.02
C LEU A 312 -7.16 11.66 15.23
N ALA A 313 -8.45 11.39 15.04
CA ALA A 313 -9.40 11.26 16.14
C ALA A 313 -9.02 10.10 17.08
N GLN A 314 -8.62 8.95 16.53
CA GLN A 314 -8.12 7.83 17.32
C GLN A 314 -6.83 8.16 18.08
N ALA A 315 -5.95 8.99 17.52
CA ALA A 315 -4.75 9.44 18.20
C ALA A 315 -5.11 10.35 19.39
N LYS A 316 -6.01 11.33 19.19
CA LYS A 316 -6.54 12.19 20.26
C LYS A 316 -7.14 11.36 21.40
N LYS A 317 -8.04 10.42 21.07
CA LYS A 317 -8.69 9.54 22.05
C LYS A 317 -7.70 8.71 22.87
N LYS A 318 -6.55 8.36 22.30
CA LYS A 318 -5.47 7.60 22.96
C LYS A 318 -4.43 8.50 23.64
N GLY A 319 -4.66 9.81 23.72
CA GLY A 319 -3.70 10.77 24.27
C GLY A 319 -2.38 10.84 23.49
N LYS A 320 -2.37 10.41 22.22
CA LYS A 320 -1.16 10.42 21.40
C LYS A 320 -0.97 11.80 20.77
N ALA A 321 0.26 12.29 20.79
CA ALA A 321 0.63 13.53 20.13
C ALA A 321 0.27 13.48 18.64
N VAL A 322 -0.44 14.51 18.18
CA VAL A 322 -0.79 14.70 16.79
C VAL A 322 0.38 15.43 16.11
N PRO A 323 0.86 14.96 14.94
CA PRO A 323 1.93 15.67 14.24
C PRO A 323 1.51 17.10 13.92
N LYS A 324 2.26 18.08 14.42
CA LYS A 324 1.99 19.52 14.21
C LYS A 324 1.91 19.88 12.71
N ASP A 325 2.68 19.18 11.88
CA ASP A 325 2.77 19.42 10.45
C ASP A 325 1.87 18.47 9.61
N ILE A 326 0.88 17.81 10.23
CA ILE A 326 -0.02 16.93 9.47
C ILE A 326 -0.71 17.67 8.33
N LEU A 327 -1.08 18.94 8.52
CA LEU A 327 -1.72 19.74 7.47
C LEU A 327 -0.74 20.18 6.38
N LYS A 328 0.55 20.29 6.70
CA LYS A 328 1.59 20.60 5.72
C LYS A 328 1.96 19.40 4.88
N SER A 329 1.73 18.18 5.39
CA SER A 329 2.15 16.92 4.74
C SER A 329 1.01 16.09 4.15
N ALA A 330 -0.25 16.42 4.47
CA ALA A 330 -1.41 15.70 3.99
C ALA A 330 -1.84 16.19 2.60
N TYR A 331 -1.85 15.28 1.63
CA TYR A 331 -2.42 15.53 0.29
C TYR A 331 -3.66 14.65 0.03
N CYS A 332 -4.53 15.09 -0.88
CA CYS A 332 -5.64 14.31 -1.43
C CYS A 332 -5.15 13.56 -2.67
N PRO A 333 -5.27 12.23 -2.76
CA PRO A 333 -4.93 11.49 -3.98
C PRO A 333 -5.67 11.94 -5.25
N PHE A 334 -6.85 12.55 -5.13
CA PHE A 334 -7.59 13.03 -6.30
C PHE A 334 -7.03 14.35 -6.82
N ASP A 335 -6.33 15.14 -5.99
CA ASP A 335 -5.55 16.28 -6.48
C ASP A 335 -4.33 15.81 -7.28
N LEU A 336 -3.79 14.63 -6.94
CA LEU A 336 -2.68 14.02 -7.68
C LEU A 336 -3.15 13.43 -9.03
N GLU A 337 -4.36 12.87 -9.07
CA GLU A 337 -4.94 12.24 -10.27
C GLU A 337 -5.66 13.23 -11.20
N SER A 338 -6.00 14.43 -10.74
CA SER A 338 -6.91 15.35 -11.43
C SER A 338 -6.47 15.81 -12.83
N GLY A 339 -5.21 15.67 -13.20
CA GLY A 339 -4.63 16.25 -14.42
C GLY A 339 -4.52 17.78 -14.42
N ASP A 340 -5.21 18.45 -13.51
CA ASP A 340 -5.10 19.89 -13.25
C ASP A 340 -3.72 20.26 -12.66
N PRO A 341 -2.93 21.13 -13.32
CA PRO A 341 -1.58 21.45 -12.87
C PRO A 341 -1.48 22.03 -11.46
N ASP A 342 -2.43 22.90 -11.08
CA ASP A 342 -2.40 23.58 -9.78
C ASP A 342 -2.72 22.61 -8.64
N ARG A 343 -3.71 21.73 -8.83
CA ARG A 343 -4.04 20.67 -7.87
C ARG A 343 -2.91 19.65 -7.76
N VAL A 344 -2.31 19.23 -8.86
CA VAL A 344 -1.17 18.31 -8.83
C VAL A 344 0.01 18.94 -8.11
N ARG A 345 0.34 20.20 -8.42
CA ARG A 345 1.41 20.94 -7.71
C ARG A 345 1.12 21.05 -6.22
N LYS A 346 -0.12 21.37 -5.83
CA LYS A 346 -0.55 21.39 -4.43
C LYS A 346 -0.34 20.04 -3.75
N ALA A 347 -0.70 18.94 -4.41
CA ALA A 347 -0.47 17.60 -3.89
C ALA A 347 1.03 17.30 -3.73
N VAL A 348 1.86 17.67 -4.72
CA VAL A 348 3.31 17.49 -4.72
C VAL A 348 3.96 18.25 -3.56
N VAL A 349 3.64 19.52 -3.35
CA VAL A 349 4.20 20.31 -2.23
C VAL A 349 3.89 19.62 -0.90
N LYS A 350 2.63 19.24 -0.67
CA LYS A 350 2.23 18.54 0.56
C LYS A 350 2.96 17.20 0.71
N MET A 351 3.10 16.44 -0.37
CA MET A 351 3.81 15.17 -0.41
C MET A 351 5.29 15.32 -0.06
N LEU A 352 5.98 16.34 -0.59
CA LEU A 352 7.40 16.59 -0.31
C LEU A 352 7.66 16.97 1.15
N HIS A 353 6.71 17.65 1.80
CA HIS A 353 6.74 17.89 3.25
C HIS A 353 6.36 16.65 4.09
N GLY A 354 6.02 15.53 3.45
CA GLY A 354 5.77 14.26 4.10
C GLY A 354 6.97 13.75 4.87
N LYS A 355 6.74 13.27 6.10
CA LYS A 355 7.80 12.66 6.91
C LYS A 355 8.42 11.47 6.17
N GLY A 356 9.70 11.58 5.84
CA GLY A 356 10.47 10.55 5.13
C GLY A 356 10.23 10.50 3.63
N ALA A 357 9.45 11.43 3.06
CA ALA A 357 9.18 11.47 1.62
C ALA A 357 10.39 11.96 0.82
N LEU A 358 11.12 12.95 1.33
CA LEU A 358 12.35 13.45 0.70
C LEU A 358 13.58 12.88 1.38
N LYS A 359 14.46 12.25 0.60
CA LYS A 359 15.76 11.71 1.00
C LYS A 359 16.86 12.47 0.29
N LEU A 360 17.72 13.11 1.09
CA LEU A 360 18.92 13.78 0.61
C LEU A 360 20.12 12.82 0.70
N PRO A 361 21.12 12.94 -0.19
CA PRO A 361 22.35 12.20 -0.07
C PRO A 361 23.11 12.62 1.20
N VAL A 362 23.91 11.70 1.75
CA VAL A 362 24.69 11.97 2.98
C VAL A 362 25.63 13.14 2.73
N GLY A 363 25.64 14.10 3.66
CA GLY A 363 26.49 15.28 3.59
C GLY A 363 25.90 16.46 2.81
N LEU A 364 24.76 16.29 2.13
CA LEU A 364 24.08 17.41 1.50
C LEU A 364 23.38 18.28 2.56
N PRO A 365 23.56 19.62 2.57
CA PRO A 365 22.81 20.51 3.43
C PRO A 365 21.31 20.53 3.07
N PRO A 366 20.45 21.13 3.90
CA PRO A 366 19.08 21.43 3.51
C PRO A 366 19.03 22.19 2.18
N LEU A 367 18.07 21.84 1.33
CA LEU A 367 17.91 22.46 0.01
C LEU A 367 17.63 23.96 0.14
N THR A 368 18.20 24.76 -0.78
CA THR A 368 17.87 26.18 -0.93
C THR A 368 16.45 26.36 -1.48
N GLU A 369 15.87 27.56 -1.38
CA GLU A 369 14.56 27.87 -1.96
C GLU A 369 14.52 27.61 -3.48
N GLU A 370 15.60 27.94 -4.19
CA GLU A 370 15.74 27.65 -5.62
C GLU A 370 15.73 26.13 -5.90
N GLN A 371 16.47 25.35 -5.13
CA GLN A 371 16.48 23.89 -5.25
C GLN A 371 15.12 23.27 -4.91
N TRP A 372 14.40 23.84 -3.94
CA TRP A 372 13.03 23.45 -3.61
C TRP A 372 12.06 23.73 -4.76
N GLU A 373 12.19 24.88 -5.43
CA GLU A 373 11.37 25.22 -6.59
C GLU A 373 11.66 24.28 -7.77
N VAL A 374 12.95 24.02 -8.07
CA VAL A 374 13.36 23.05 -9.10
C VAL A 374 12.81 21.66 -8.81
N LEU A 375 12.97 21.17 -7.57
CA LEU A 375 12.44 19.87 -7.14
C LEU A 375 10.92 19.78 -7.32
N THR A 376 10.20 20.80 -6.85
CA THR A 376 8.73 20.85 -6.91
C THR A 376 8.25 20.87 -8.35
N THR A 377 8.85 21.72 -9.19
CA THR A 377 8.50 21.85 -10.61
C THR A 377 8.82 20.58 -11.39
N ARG A 378 10.02 19.99 -11.23
CA ARG A 378 10.38 18.73 -11.89
C ARG A 378 9.47 17.58 -11.48
N THR A 379 9.16 17.46 -10.20
CA THR A 379 8.25 16.43 -9.68
C THR A 379 6.83 16.60 -10.25
N THR A 380 6.32 17.83 -10.25
CA THR A 380 4.99 18.16 -10.79
C THR A 380 4.91 17.85 -12.28
N THR A 381 5.87 18.34 -13.06
CA THR A 381 5.94 18.13 -14.51
C THR A 381 6.04 16.64 -14.86
N CYS A 382 6.90 15.89 -14.16
CA CYS A 382 7.03 14.44 -14.36
C CYS A 382 5.69 13.72 -14.14
N LEU A 383 4.96 14.06 -13.07
CA LEU A 383 3.68 13.41 -12.75
C LEU A 383 2.53 13.83 -13.68
N LEU A 384 2.57 15.03 -14.26
CA LEU A 384 1.60 15.48 -15.27
C LEU A 384 1.84 14.87 -16.65
N GLN A 385 3.11 14.75 -17.05
CA GLN A 385 3.50 14.25 -18.38
C GLN A 385 3.54 12.73 -18.45
N ASN A 386 3.71 12.04 -17.32
CA ASN A 386 3.73 10.59 -17.27
C ASN A 386 2.33 10.03 -16.98
N ASP A 387 1.80 9.21 -17.88
CA ASP A 387 0.45 8.64 -17.73
C ASP A 387 0.35 7.56 -16.64
N LEU A 388 1.41 7.28 -15.87
CA LEU A 388 1.40 6.26 -14.82
C LEU A 388 0.32 6.50 -13.76
N ILE A 389 0.09 7.75 -13.34
CA ILE A 389 -0.95 8.05 -12.35
C ILE A 389 -2.34 7.71 -12.92
N LYS A 390 -2.61 8.10 -14.18
CA LYS A 390 -3.86 7.79 -14.88
C LYS A 390 -4.03 6.28 -15.03
N LYS A 391 -2.99 5.57 -15.47
CA LYS A 391 -2.99 4.10 -15.61
C LYS A 391 -3.26 3.40 -14.28
N LEU A 392 -2.66 3.88 -13.18
CA LEU A 392 -2.92 3.34 -11.85
C LEU A 392 -4.37 3.60 -11.40
N ALA A 393 -4.94 4.76 -11.72
CA ALA A 393 -6.33 5.09 -11.42
C ALA A 393 -7.31 4.21 -12.21
N GLU A 394 -7.07 4.00 -13.50
CA GLU A 394 -7.80 3.07 -14.37
C GLU A 394 -7.77 1.66 -13.79
N LEU A 395 -6.58 1.11 -13.52
CA LEU A 395 -6.45 -0.21 -12.92
C LEU A 395 -7.18 -0.32 -11.57
N GLN A 396 -7.14 0.73 -10.73
CA GLN A 396 -7.87 0.73 -9.46
C GLN A 396 -9.40 0.73 -9.63
N ARG A 397 -9.91 1.36 -10.69
CA ARG A 397 -11.34 1.37 -11.02
C ARG A 397 -11.80 0.02 -11.56
N ASP A 398 -10.99 -0.57 -12.43
CA ASP A 398 -11.37 -1.79 -13.15
C ASP A 398 -11.19 -3.06 -12.31
N LEU A 399 -10.20 -3.08 -11.41
CA LEU A 399 -9.93 -4.23 -10.54
C LEU A 399 -10.80 -4.28 -9.27
N ASP A 400 -11.52 -3.20 -8.94
CA ASP A 400 -12.41 -3.13 -7.78
C ASP A 400 -13.69 -2.38 -8.13
N GLN A 401 -14.58 -3.05 -8.86
CA GLN A 401 -15.85 -2.47 -9.32
C GLN A 401 -16.96 -2.53 -8.26
N GLN A 402 -17.01 -3.61 -7.47
CA GLN A 402 -18.08 -3.84 -6.49
C GLN A 402 -17.76 -3.27 -5.11
N GLY A 403 -16.50 -2.91 -4.87
CA GLY A 403 -16.01 -2.49 -3.58
C GLY A 403 -15.65 -3.66 -2.69
N LEU A 404 -14.79 -3.34 -1.72
CA LEU A 404 -14.21 -4.29 -0.79
C LEU A 404 -15.27 -5.04 0.05
N ILE A 405 -16.31 -4.34 0.54
CA ILE A 405 -17.31 -4.93 1.42
C ILE A 405 -18.07 -6.03 0.66
N THR A 406 -18.65 -5.70 -0.49
CA THR A 406 -19.42 -6.61 -1.32
C THR A 406 -18.59 -7.81 -1.77
N THR A 407 -17.38 -7.56 -2.30
CA THR A 407 -16.51 -8.62 -2.82
C THR A 407 -16.13 -9.64 -1.74
N LEU A 408 -15.80 -9.18 -0.53
CA LEU A 408 -15.39 -10.07 0.56
C LEU A 408 -16.57 -10.74 1.26
N GLN A 409 -17.74 -10.11 1.32
CA GLN A 409 -18.96 -10.77 1.82
C GLN A 409 -19.38 -11.91 0.91
N ASN A 410 -19.39 -11.69 -0.41
CA ASN A 410 -19.68 -12.74 -1.38
C ASN A 410 -18.70 -13.93 -1.24
N TYR A 411 -17.42 -13.64 -0.97
CA TYR A 411 -16.42 -14.68 -0.70
C TYR A 411 -16.70 -15.50 0.56
N GLU A 412 -17.12 -14.87 1.65
CA GLU A 412 -17.44 -15.58 2.89
C GLU A 412 -18.71 -16.42 2.78
N GLU A 413 -19.71 -15.91 2.05
CA GLU A 413 -21.03 -16.52 1.88
C GLU A 413 -21.05 -17.61 0.80
N GLY A 414 -20.08 -17.60 -0.12
CA GLY A 414 -20.05 -18.53 -1.26
C GLY A 414 -21.18 -18.26 -2.24
N SER A 415 -21.55 -16.99 -2.42
CA SER A 415 -22.73 -16.56 -3.18
C SER A 415 -22.53 -16.51 -4.70
N MET A 416 -21.36 -16.91 -5.21
CA MET A 416 -21.02 -16.99 -6.64
C MET A 416 -20.30 -18.31 -6.96
N ALA A 417 -20.19 -18.64 -8.25
CA ALA A 417 -19.37 -19.78 -8.70
C ALA A 417 -17.91 -19.61 -8.25
N GLU A 418 -17.28 -20.71 -7.84
CA GLU A 418 -15.94 -20.70 -7.20
C GLU A 418 -14.88 -19.98 -8.05
N GLU A 419 -14.91 -20.17 -9.37
CA GLU A 419 -13.98 -19.54 -10.33
C GLU A 419 -14.17 -18.02 -10.43
N ASP A 420 -15.41 -17.55 -10.56
CA ASP A 420 -15.73 -16.12 -10.59
C ASP A 420 -15.31 -15.42 -9.29
N LEU A 421 -15.48 -16.14 -8.18
CA LEU A 421 -15.26 -15.68 -6.83
C LEU A 421 -13.76 -15.60 -6.52
N GLU A 422 -12.98 -16.60 -6.95
CA GLU A 422 -11.51 -16.57 -6.92
C GLU A 422 -10.94 -15.45 -7.81
N GLY A 423 -11.51 -15.27 -9.01
CA GLY A 423 -11.19 -14.17 -9.92
C GLY A 423 -11.42 -12.79 -9.29
N ALA A 424 -12.60 -12.58 -8.69
CA ALA A 424 -12.95 -11.31 -8.04
C ALA A 424 -12.04 -10.98 -6.85
N VAL A 425 -11.75 -11.96 -5.99
CA VAL A 425 -10.84 -11.77 -4.86
C VAL A 425 -9.40 -11.55 -5.32
N GLY A 426 -8.95 -12.23 -6.38
CA GLY A 426 -7.65 -11.99 -7.02
C GLY A 426 -7.52 -10.58 -7.59
N LYS A 427 -8.55 -10.06 -8.26
CA LYS A 427 -8.60 -8.67 -8.74
C LYS A 427 -8.55 -7.68 -7.59
N LEU A 428 -9.33 -7.89 -6.53
CA LEU A 428 -9.30 -7.05 -5.32
C LEU A 428 -7.92 -7.07 -4.65
N ALA A 429 -7.29 -8.23 -4.50
CA ALA A 429 -5.93 -8.38 -3.97
C ALA A 429 -4.90 -7.57 -4.78
N THR A 430 -5.02 -7.62 -6.11
CA THR A 430 -4.21 -6.82 -7.05
C THR A 430 -4.44 -5.33 -6.81
N CYS A 431 -5.70 -4.88 -6.79
CA CYS A 431 -6.06 -3.50 -6.54
C CYS A 431 -5.57 -2.98 -5.18
N MET A 432 -5.69 -3.79 -4.13
CA MET A 432 -5.20 -3.46 -2.79
C MET A 432 -3.68 -3.35 -2.73
N THR A 433 -2.97 -4.05 -3.61
CA THR A 433 -1.53 -3.88 -3.81
C THR A 433 -1.23 -2.55 -4.50
N LEU A 434 -1.95 -2.22 -5.58
CA LEU A 434 -1.78 -0.93 -6.28
C LEU A 434 -2.08 0.29 -5.39
N ARG A 435 -3.01 0.17 -4.45
CA ARG A 435 -3.33 1.22 -3.46
C ARG A 435 -2.26 1.40 -2.37
N ASP A 436 -1.32 0.46 -2.25
CA ASP A 436 -0.26 0.48 -1.23
C ASP A 436 1.16 0.38 -1.82
N LEU A 437 1.31 0.45 -3.15
CA LEU A 437 2.62 0.58 -3.81
C LEU A 437 3.32 1.90 -3.42
N THR A 438 4.61 1.97 -3.72
CA THR A 438 5.42 3.18 -3.53
C THR A 438 5.94 3.67 -4.89
N LEU A 439 5.84 4.96 -5.14
CA LEU A 439 6.47 5.65 -6.26
C LEU A 439 7.79 6.27 -5.77
N PHE A 440 8.84 6.07 -6.55
CA PHE A 440 10.19 6.58 -6.33
C PHE A 440 10.54 7.50 -7.49
N LEU A 441 10.89 8.75 -7.20
CA LEU A 441 11.39 9.72 -8.16
C LEU A 441 12.80 10.10 -7.74
N LYS A 442 13.79 9.69 -8.52
CA LYS A 442 15.15 10.19 -8.37
C LYS A 442 15.26 11.45 -9.23
N VAL A 443 15.50 12.58 -8.59
CA VAL A 443 15.45 13.92 -9.18
C VAL A 443 16.85 14.52 -9.15
N ASP A 444 17.44 14.75 -10.32
CA ASP A 444 18.61 15.61 -10.46
C ASP A 444 18.16 17.06 -10.18
N LEU A 445 18.93 17.85 -9.44
CA LEU A 445 18.62 19.25 -9.14
C LEU A 445 19.39 20.26 -10.01
N HIS A 446 20.29 19.80 -10.89
CA HIS A 446 21.02 20.69 -11.77
C HIS A 446 20.10 21.27 -12.86
N PRO A 447 20.00 22.60 -13.01
CA PRO A 447 19.00 23.23 -13.88
C PRO A 447 19.11 22.83 -15.35
N GLU A 448 20.31 22.51 -15.85
CA GLU A 448 20.56 22.20 -17.26
C GLU A 448 20.30 20.74 -17.67
N VAL A 449 19.97 19.84 -16.72
CA VAL A 449 19.70 18.44 -17.03
C VAL A 449 18.28 18.28 -17.59
N THR A 450 18.16 17.66 -18.76
CA THR A 450 16.89 17.48 -19.49
C THR A 450 16.12 16.22 -19.07
N ASP A 451 16.81 15.08 -18.85
CA ASP A 451 16.22 13.86 -18.27
C ASP A 451 16.42 13.81 -16.76
N ALA A 452 15.93 14.84 -16.08
CA ALA A 452 16.23 15.09 -14.68
C ALA A 452 15.42 14.23 -13.69
N VAL A 453 14.48 13.39 -14.16
CA VAL A 453 13.60 12.64 -13.26
C VAL A 453 13.44 11.19 -13.70
N LYS A 454 13.90 10.28 -12.85
CA LYS A 454 13.66 8.84 -13.00
C LYS A 454 12.51 8.38 -12.10
N LEU A 455 11.38 8.00 -12.70
CA LEU A 455 10.19 7.49 -12.00
C LEU A 455 10.14 5.95 -12.01
N ARG A 456 9.95 5.34 -10.83
CA ARG A 456 9.81 3.88 -10.65
C ARG A 456 8.74 3.51 -9.62
N ILE A 457 8.05 2.38 -9.84
CA ILE A 457 7.16 1.72 -8.88
C ILE A 457 7.93 0.66 -8.08
N GLY A 458 7.76 0.65 -6.77
CA GLY A 458 8.15 -0.47 -5.90
C GLY A 458 7.03 -0.89 -4.93
N ASP A 459 7.37 -1.77 -3.98
CA ASP A 459 6.46 -2.33 -2.97
C ASP A 459 5.23 -3.10 -3.52
N LEU A 460 5.41 -3.83 -4.63
CA LEU A 460 4.39 -4.67 -5.27
C LEU A 460 4.25 -6.08 -4.65
N ASP A 461 4.43 -6.21 -3.34
CA ASP A 461 4.17 -7.48 -2.64
C ASP A 461 2.64 -7.71 -2.59
N LEU A 462 2.17 -8.76 -3.30
CA LEU A 462 0.74 -9.07 -3.45
C LEU A 462 0.03 -9.14 -2.09
N LYS A 463 -1.02 -8.33 -1.92
CA LYS A 463 -1.85 -8.37 -0.71
C LYS A 463 -2.74 -9.61 -0.75
N SER A 464 -2.85 -10.28 0.39
CA SER A 464 -3.80 -11.39 0.57
C SER A 464 -4.90 -11.00 1.56
N PRO A 465 -6.18 -11.35 1.30
CA PRO A 465 -7.27 -11.19 2.27
C PRO A 465 -7.13 -12.14 3.47
N GLY A 466 -6.27 -13.16 3.41
CA GLY A 466 -6.08 -14.13 4.48
C GLY A 466 -5.52 -13.54 5.79
N LYS A 467 -5.46 -14.38 6.83
CA LYS A 467 -4.87 -14.06 8.15
C LYS A 467 -5.46 -12.80 8.81
N GLY A 468 -6.78 -12.59 8.68
CA GLY A 468 -7.53 -11.49 9.28
C GLY A 468 -7.37 -10.14 8.56
N LYS A 469 -6.76 -10.10 7.39
CA LYS A 469 -6.63 -8.87 6.58
C LYS A 469 -7.96 -8.46 5.97
N ALA A 470 -8.77 -9.40 5.49
CA ALA A 470 -10.13 -9.18 5.03
C ALA A 470 -10.95 -8.45 6.10
N ASP A 471 -11.07 -9.01 7.30
CA ASP A 471 -11.80 -8.42 8.43
C ASP A 471 -11.33 -7.00 8.74
N TYR A 472 -10.00 -6.80 8.75
CA TYR A 472 -9.43 -5.48 9.00
C TYR A 472 -9.83 -4.47 7.92
N TRP A 473 -9.77 -4.86 6.64
CA TRP A 473 -10.17 -3.99 5.55
C TRP A 473 -11.67 -3.67 5.61
N VAL A 474 -12.52 -4.68 5.79
CA VAL A 474 -13.98 -4.54 5.83
C VAL A 474 -14.39 -3.67 7.00
N ARG A 475 -13.86 -3.95 8.20
CA ARG A 475 -14.12 -3.14 9.39
C ARG A 475 -13.63 -1.71 9.22
N THR A 476 -12.49 -1.51 8.57
CA THR A 476 -12.01 -0.16 8.31
C THR A 476 -12.99 0.59 7.42
N GLU A 477 -13.47 -0.05 6.35
CA GLU A 477 -14.40 0.54 5.39
C GLU A 477 -15.76 0.87 6.03
N LYS A 478 -16.37 -0.11 6.70
CA LYS A 478 -17.66 0.07 7.41
C LYS A 478 -17.62 1.23 8.37
N VAL A 479 -16.57 1.34 9.18
CA VAL A 479 -16.46 2.44 10.14
C VAL A 479 -16.30 3.80 9.44
N LEU A 480 -15.62 3.89 8.30
CA LEU A 480 -15.53 5.16 7.56
C LEU A 480 -16.91 5.62 7.05
N ILE A 481 -17.79 4.68 6.73
CA ILE A 481 -19.16 4.92 6.28
C ILE A 481 -20.05 5.28 7.47
N GLU A 482 -20.13 4.38 8.47
CA GLU A 482 -21.05 4.44 9.60
C GLU A 482 -20.79 5.62 10.53
N GLU A 483 -19.52 5.99 10.73
CA GLU A 483 -19.15 7.16 11.56
C GLU A 483 -19.09 8.48 10.74
N GLY A 484 -19.55 8.49 9.50
CA GLY A 484 -19.71 9.72 8.71
C GLY A 484 -18.42 10.34 8.16
N TRP A 485 -17.28 9.67 8.25
CA TRP A 485 -15.97 10.22 7.82
C TRP A 485 -15.90 10.57 6.33
N TYR A 486 -16.65 9.86 5.49
CA TYR A 486 -16.79 10.18 4.06
C TYR A 486 -17.59 11.45 3.82
N THR A 487 -18.67 11.65 4.56
CA THR A 487 -19.68 12.69 4.31
C THR A 487 -19.42 13.98 5.09
N GLY A 488 -18.47 13.97 6.03
CA GLY A 488 -18.27 15.09 6.97
C GLY A 488 -19.23 15.06 8.15
N GLY A 489 -19.91 13.93 8.38
CA GLY A 489 -20.87 13.73 9.45
C GLY A 489 -20.26 13.23 10.76
N GLU A 490 -18.93 13.07 10.84
CA GLU A 490 -18.26 12.65 12.07
C GLU A 490 -18.45 13.65 13.22
N ASP A 491 -18.36 13.15 14.47
CA ASP A 491 -18.31 14.03 15.64
C ASP A 491 -17.00 14.85 15.63
N ARG A 492 -17.11 16.16 15.39
CA ARG A 492 -15.96 17.06 15.33
C ARG A 492 -15.25 17.23 16.67
N SER A 493 -15.91 16.96 17.80
CA SER A 493 -15.31 17.07 19.13
C SER A 493 -14.14 16.09 19.32
N VAL A 494 -14.14 14.98 18.56
CA VAL A 494 -13.09 13.96 18.62
C VAL A 494 -11.85 14.31 17.79
N LEU A 495 -11.88 15.36 16.98
CA LEU A 495 -10.72 15.81 16.20
C LEU A 495 -9.76 16.64 17.05
N PRO A 496 -8.44 16.57 16.80
CA PRO A 496 -7.47 17.41 17.51
C PRO A 496 -7.73 18.91 17.31
N ASP A 497 -7.35 19.71 18.31
CA ASP A 497 -7.44 21.17 18.24
C ASP A 497 -6.58 21.68 17.09
N GLY A 498 -7.12 22.62 16.30
CA GLY A 498 -6.50 23.07 15.05
C GLY A 498 -6.65 22.11 13.86
N VAL A 499 -7.41 21.02 13.97
CA VAL A 499 -7.91 20.27 12.79
C VAL A 499 -9.41 20.50 12.63
N ALA A 500 -10.15 20.52 13.74
CA ALA A 500 -11.57 20.85 13.75
C ALA A 500 -11.83 22.28 13.23
N GLY A 501 -12.76 22.41 12.27
CA GLY A 501 -13.25 23.71 11.80
C GLY A 501 -12.34 24.46 10.82
N ARG A 502 -11.21 23.89 10.38
CA ARG A 502 -10.40 24.51 9.31
C ARG A 502 -11.01 24.23 7.94
N GLU A 503 -11.25 25.30 7.19
CA GLU A 503 -11.65 25.23 5.78
C GLU A 503 -10.68 24.39 4.95
N GLU A 504 -9.38 24.44 5.24
CA GLU A 504 -8.37 23.58 4.61
C GLU A 504 -8.66 22.09 4.79
N VAL A 505 -9.16 21.66 5.96
CA VAL A 505 -9.48 20.27 6.27
C VAL A 505 -10.82 19.87 5.67
N GLU A 506 -11.77 20.81 5.63
CA GLU A 506 -13.07 20.60 4.97
C GLU A 506 -12.96 20.63 3.44
N SER A 507 -11.92 21.27 2.89
CA SER A 507 -11.54 21.25 1.48
C SER A 507 -10.55 20.13 1.12
N TRP A 508 -10.25 19.21 2.06
CA TRP A 508 -9.48 18.00 1.75
C TRP A 508 -10.31 17.06 0.89
N CYS A 509 -10.16 17.28 -0.42
CA CYS A 509 -11.03 16.82 -1.49
C CYS A 509 -12.38 17.56 -1.44
N THR A 510 -12.52 18.63 -2.21
CA THR A 510 -13.82 18.92 -2.83
C THR A 510 -13.88 18.03 -4.06
N LEU A 511 -14.66 16.95 -3.96
CA LEU A 511 -14.94 16.03 -5.06
C LEU A 511 -15.70 16.73 -6.18
#